data_AF-A0A8S3TKU9-F1
#
_entry.id   AF-A0A8S3TKU9-F1
#
_cell.length_a   1.000
_cell.length_b   1.000
_cell.length_c   1.000
_cell.angle_alpha   90.00
_cell.angle_beta   90.00
_cell.angle_gamma   90.00
#
_symmetry.space_group_name_H-M   'P 1'
#
loop_
_entity.id
_entity.type
_entity.pdbx_description
1 polymer ?
#
loop_
_entity_poly.entity_id
_entity_poly.type
_entity_poly.pdbx_seq_one_letter_code
_entity_poly.pdbx_strand_id
1 'polypeptide(L)'
;MADPTMATEEGQGEKPMMLRAVSVSEPGSKTPFELPEDLIKNTELEMDPYNENETALRFLHSKPTCFIVIGKPGAGKTSLVRRLAAEWKCELINPTEIILRAIEMETESGKKCAEILNRGEAVSEDMVIKMIEEKVNSPEVAHHGYVLDDFPSLSEDNMSIKDQLELIKNWKLKPDFIINIKIPDKDLEERRTGQKVDPLTGITYIKEVYAPEKPTKQPTTEEEGEE
;
A
#
# COMPACT_ATOMS: atom_id res chain seq x y z
N MET A 1 40.00 -17.14 -50.08
CA MET A 1 38.92 -17.50 -51.03
C MET A 1 37.62 -17.45 -50.26
N ALA A 2 36.65 -16.67 -50.77
CA ALA A 2 35.19 -16.64 -50.55
C ALA A 2 34.54 -17.02 -49.18
N ASP A 3 33.72 -16.08 -48.69
CA ASP A 3 32.55 -16.15 -47.76
C ASP A 3 31.46 -17.19 -48.16
N PRO A 4 30.30 -17.35 -47.45
CA PRO A 4 29.86 -17.08 -46.05
C PRO A 4 29.00 -18.25 -45.45
N THR A 5 28.30 -18.07 -44.30
CA THR A 5 26.87 -18.45 -44.03
C THR A 5 26.57 -18.84 -42.55
N MET A 6 25.71 -18.02 -41.91
CA MET A 6 24.67 -18.24 -40.87
C MET A 6 24.93 -18.63 -39.39
N ALA A 7 24.40 -17.72 -38.53
CA ALA A 7 23.41 -17.87 -37.43
C ALA A 7 23.64 -18.92 -36.32
N THR A 8 23.70 -18.49 -35.05
CA THR A 8 22.54 -18.28 -34.14
C THR A 8 23.01 -17.75 -32.77
N GLU A 9 22.28 -16.76 -32.25
CA GLU A 9 21.81 -16.48 -30.86
C GLU A 9 22.36 -17.31 -29.68
N GLU A 10 22.38 -16.87 -28.43
CA GLU A 10 22.25 -15.61 -27.69
C GLU A 10 22.47 -16.01 -26.22
N GLY A 11 22.80 -15.05 -25.35
CA GLY A 11 22.49 -15.16 -23.93
C GLY A 11 23.62 -14.74 -22.99
N GLN A 12 23.70 -13.44 -22.70
CA GLN A 12 24.32 -12.98 -21.45
C GLN A 12 23.68 -11.66 -20.98
N GLY A 13 22.82 -11.81 -19.96
CA GLY A 13 22.69 -10.96 -18.77
C GLY A 13 22.65 -9.43 -18.93
N GLU A 14 21.45 -8.87 -18.94
CA GLU A 14 21.25 -7.44 -18.70
C GLU A 14 21.27 -7.11 -17.19
N LYS A 15 22.17 -6.20 -16.81
CA LYS A 15 22.10 -5.41 -15.58
C LYS A 15 21.11 -4.26 -15.79
N PRO A 16 20.28 -3.86 -14.81
CA PRO A 16 19.39 -2.72 -14.97
C PRO A 16 20.20 -1.42 -14.97
N MET A 17 20.13 -0.68 -16.07
CA MET A 17 20.74 0.64 -16.24
C MET A 17 19.86 1.70 -15.56
N MET A 18 20.40 2.44 -14.57
CA MET A 18 19.78 3.64 -14.04
C MET A 18 19.66 4.69 -15.16
N LEU A 19 18.43 4.96 -15.63
CA LEU A 19 18.16 6.10 -16.51
C LEU A 19 18.04 7.36 -15.66
N ARG A 20 19.16 8.07 -15.53
CA ARG A 20 19.22 9.43 -15.00
C ARG A 20 18.78 10.37 -16.13
N ALA A 21 17.54 10.87 -16.08
CA ALA A 21 17.05 11.84 -17.07
C ALA A 21 17.86 13.13 -16.95
N VAL A 22 18.67 13.43 -17.97
CA VAL A 22 19.33 14.73 -18.15
C VAL A 22 18.51 15.49 -19.19
N SER A 23 17.90 16.59 -18.77
CA SER A 23 17.25 17.54 -19.68
C SER A 23 18.33 18.28 -20.48
N VAL A 24 18.38 18.08 -21.79
CA VAL A 24 19.12 18.96 -22.70
C VAL A 24 18.14 20.05 -23.15
N SER A 25 18.32 21.26 -22.64
CA SER A 25 17.69 22.45 -23.22
C SER A 25 18.62 23.04 -24.28
N GLU A 26 18.06 23.33 -25.45
CA GLU A 26 18.78 24.12 -26.46
C GLU A 26 19.02 25.56 -25.93
N PRO A 27 20.21 26.13 -26.16
CA PRO A 27 20.54 27.46 -25.67
C PRO A 27 19.83 28.53 -26.53
N GLY A 28 18.69 29.04 -26.07
CA GLY A 28 18.14 30.29 -26.65
C GLY A 28 16.67 30.62 -26.45
N SER A 29 15.81 29.72 -25.99
CA SER A 29 14.37 30.01 -25.90
C SER A 29 13.96 30.53 -24.51
N LYS A 30 13.65 31.83 -24.42
CA LYS A 30 13.03 32.46 -23.24
C LYS A 30 11.52 32.62 -23.46
N THR A 31 10.73 31.60 -23.20
CA THR A 31 9.30 31.75 -22.85
C THR A 31 8.83 30.55 -22.03
N PRO A 32 8.06 30.74 -20.94
CA PRO A 32 7.34 29.64 -20.31
C PRO A 32 6.39 29.03 -21.34
N PHE A 33 6.47 27.72 -21.56
CA PHE A 33 5.57 27.01 -22.47
C PHE A 33 4.22 26.83 -21.76
N GLU A 34 3.29 27.76 -21.98
CA GLU A 34 1.89 27.59 -21.61
C GLU A 34 1.16 26.89 -22.76
N LEU A 35 0.61 25.70 -22.48
CA LEU A 35 -0.19 24.95 -23.44
C LEU A 35 -1.55 25.65 -23.64
N PRO A 36 -1.93 26.01 -24.88
CA PRO A 36 -3.18 26.70 -25.15
C PRO A 36 -4.41 25.82 -24.87
N GLU A 37 -5.43 26.42 -24.24
CA GLU A 37 -6.68 25.76 -23.80
C GLU A 37 -7.46 25.07 -24.93
N ASP A 38 -7.18 25.42 -26.18
CA ASP A 38 -7.84 24.89 -27.36
C ASP A 38 -7.47 23.43 -27.69
N LEU A 39 -6.39 22.90 -27.09
CA LEU A 39 -6.05 21.47 -27.18
C LEU A 39 -6.93 20.56 -26.32
N ILE A 40 -7.76 21.12 -25.42
CA ILE A 40 -8.60 20.35 -24.49
C ILE A 40 -10.00 20.07 -25.06
N LYS A 41 -10.44 20.81 -26.09
CA LYS A 41 -11.84 20.77 -26.57
C LYS A 41 -12.11 19.88 -27.77
N ASN A 42 -11.09 19.32 -28.41
CA ASN A 42 -11.25 18.48 -29.60
C ASN A 42 -10.68 17.07 -29.36
N THR A 43 -11.31 16.31 -28.47
CA THR A 43 -10.95 14.90 -28.22
C THR A 43 -12.01 13.96 -28.78
N GLU A 44 -12.44 14.21 -30.01
CA GLU A 44 -12.79 13.12 -30.95
C GLU A 44 -11.59 12.96 -31.89
N LEU A 45 -10.41 12.70 -31.30
CA LEU A 45 -9.26 12.25 -32.06
C LEU A 45 -9.54 10.81 -32.48
N GLU A 46 -9.49 10.52 -33.78
CA GLU A 46 -9.36 9.14 -34.26
C GLU A 46 -8.15 8.51 -33.58
N MET A 47 -8.41 7.73 -32.53
CA MET A 47 -7.37 7.17 -31.69
C MET A 47 -6.81 5.95 -32.41
N ASP A 48 -5.53 5.99 -32.78
CA ASP A 48 -4.84 4.80 -33.28
C ASP A 48 -4.59 3.85 -32.09
N PRO A 49 -5.28 2.69 -32.01
CA PRO A 49 -5.13 1.76 -30.91
C PRO A 49 -3.75 1.07 -30.89
N TYR A 50 -2.91 1.25 -31.91
CA TYR A 50 -1.58 0.64 -32.03
C TYR A 50 -0.43 1.62 -31.73
N ASN A 51 -0.73 2.89 -31.44
CA ASN A 51 0.31 3.86 -31.08
C ASN A 51 0.80 3.62 -29.63
N GLU A 52 2.00 3.08 -29.50
CA GLU A 52 2.63 2.75 -28.21
C GLU A 52 2.80 3.97 -27.30
N ASN A 53 3.18 5.12 -27.86
CA ASN A 53 3.39 6.36 -27.10
C ASN A 53 2.07 6.91 -26.55
N GLU A 54 1.02 6.86 -27.36
CA GLU A 54 -0.31 7.32 -26.94
C GLU A 54 -0.92 6.37 -25.89
N THR A 55 -0.68 5.07 -26.04
CA THR A 55 -1.06 4.06 -25.06
C THR A 55 -0.32 4.25 -23.72
N ALA A 56 0.99 4.51 -23.78
CA ALA A 56 1.80 4.79 -22.60
C ALA A 56 1.35 6.08 -21.89
N LEU A 57 1.06 7.14 -22.65
CA LEU A 57 0.53 8.39 -22.10
C LEU A 57 -0.84 8.18 -21.45
N ARG A 58 -1.76 7.42 -22.07
CA ARG A 58 -3.04 7.07 -21.44
C ARG A 58 -2.86 6.30 -20.14
N PHE A 59 -1.92 5.36 -20.10
CA PHE A 59 -1.62 4.61 -18.89
C PHE A 59 -1.08 5.53 -17.78
N LEU A 60 -0.16 6.44 -18.10
CA LEU A 60 0.38 7.43 -17.15
C LEU A 60 -0.66 8.42 -16.64
N HIS A 61 -1.65 8.77 -17.47
CA HIS A 61 -2.78 9.61 -17.09
C HIS A 61 -3.94 8.85 -16.46
N SER A 62 -3.89 7.51 -16.45
CA SER A 62 -4.96 6.70 -15.87
C SER A 62 -4.95 6.84 -14.35
N LYS A 63 -6.15 6.93 -13.77
CA LYS A 63 -6.31 6.99 -12.32
C LYS A 63 -5.83 5.66 -11.72
N PRO A 64 -4.97 5.68 -10.69
CA PRO A 64 -4.57 4.45 -10.03
C PRO A 64 -5.74 3.82 -9.26
N THR A 65 -5.71 2.49 -9.14
CA THR A 65 -6.82 1.73 -8.53
C THR A 65 -6.84 1.90 -7.01
N CYS A 66 -8.02 2.17 -6.46
CA CYS A 66 -8.22 2.41 -5.04
C CYS A 66 -9.22 1.41 -4.44
N PHE A 67 -8.84 0.74 -3.35
CA PHE A 67 -9.63 -0.29 -2.68
C PHE A 67 -9.97 0.11 -1.24
N ILE A 68 -11.19 -0.19 -0.81
CA ILE A 68 -11.59 -0.17 0.59
C ILE A 68 -12.00 -1.58 1.00
N VAL A 69 -11.44 -2.10 2.08
CA VAL A 69 -11.78 -3.42 2.61
C VAL A 69 -12.49 -3.28 3.95
N ILE A 70 -13.72 -3.77 4.00
CA ILE A 70 -14.58 -3.78 5.19
C ILE A 70 -14.95 -5.21 5.58
N GLY A 71 -15.30 -5.41 6.84
CA GLY A 71 -15.77 -6.71 7.34
C GLY A 71 -15.63 -6.83 8.84
N LYS A 72 -16.12 -7.94 9.40
CA LYS A 72 -16.05 -8.20 10.85
C LYS A 72 -14.60 -8.26 11.37
N PRO A 73 -14.33 -7.82 12.60
CA PRO A 73 -12.98 -7.88 13.17
C PRO A 73 -12.54 -9.34 13.30
N GLY A 74 -11.39 -9.70 12.72
CA GLY A 74 -10.86 -11.06 12.74
C GLY A 74 -11.12 -11.86 11.48
N ALA A 75 -11.87 -11.30 10.53
CA ALA A 75 -12.13 -11.95 9.25
C ALA A 75 -10.88 -12.12 8.35
N GLY A 76 -9.72 -11.61 8.79
CA GLY A 76 -8.47 -11.66 8.01
C GLY A 76 -8.28 -10.50 7.04
N LYS A 77 -9.02 -9.39 7.24
CA LYS A 77 -8.95 -8.18 6.41
C LYS A 77 -7.51 -7.68 6.24
N THR A 78 -6.80 -7.49 7.35
CA THR A 78 -5.41 -7.01 7.32
C THR A 78 -4.48 -7.91 6.50
N SER A 79 -4.65 -9.24 6.58
CA SER A 79 -3.88 -10.17 5.75
C SER A 79 -4.23 -10.03 4.26
N LEU A 80 -5.51 -9.83 3.93
CA LEU A 80 -5.96 -9.59 2.56
C LEU A 80 -5.42 -8.26 2.02
N VAL A 81 -5.57 -7.18 2.79
CA VAL A 81 -5.17 -5.82 2.42
C VAL A 81 -3.67 -5.74 2.19
N ARG A 82 -2.84 -6.37 3.03
CA ARG A 82 -1.39 -6.47 2.81
C ARG A 82 -1.03 -7.18 1.51
N ARG A 83 -1.67 -8.32 1.24
CA ARG A 83 -1.46 -9.06 -0.01
C ARG A 83 -1.92 -8.23 -1.21
N LEU A 84 -3.07 -7.59 -1.11
CA LEU A 84 -3.63 -6.76 -2.18
C LEU A 84 -2.70 -5.57 -2.49
N ALA A 85 -2.21 -4.88 -1.47
CA ALA A 85 -1.24 -3.80 -1.62
C ALA A 85 0.06 -4.27 -2.31
N ALA A 86 0.57 -5.45 -1.94
CA ALA A 86 1.77 -6.01 -2.56
C ALA A 86 1.57 -6.41 -4.03
N GLU A 87 0.47 -7.10 -4.35
CA GLU A 87 0.17 -7.57 -5.72
C GLU A 87 -0.15 -6.41 -6.67
N TRP A 88 -0.95 -5.43 -6.20
CA TRP A 88 -1.34 -4.27 -7.00
C TRP A 88 -0.34 -3.12 -6.93
N LYS A 89 0.73 -3.28 -6.13
CA LYS A 89 1.75 -2.24 -5.88
C LYS A 89 1.13 -0.91 -5.43
N CYS A 90 0.10 -0.98 -4.59
CA CYS A 90 -0.59 0.18 -4.03
C CYS A 90 -0.08 0.51 -2.64
N GLU A 91 -0.31 1.74 -2.20
CA GLU A 91 0.00 2.14 -0.83
C GLU A 91 -0.99 1.51 0.17
N LEU A 92 -0.45 0.92 1.23
CA LEU A 92 -1.22 0.36 2.32
C LEU A 92 -1.62 1.47 3.31
N ILE A 93 -2.93 1.67 3.49
CA ILE A 93 -3.50 2.61 4.46
C ILE A 93 -4.12 1.78 5.58
N ASN A 94 -3.31 1.49 6.60
CA ASN A 94 -3.75 0.87 7.84
C ASN A 94 -3.47 1.85 9.00
N PRO A 95 -4.48 2.19 9.84
CA PRO A 95 -4.32 3.16 10.93
C PRO A 95 -3.14 2.85 11.86
N THR A 96 -3.00 1.60 12.27
CA THR A 96 -1.92 1.16 13.17
C THR A 96 -0.55 1.36 12.53
N GLU A 97 -0.39 1.00 11.26
CA GLU A 97 0.89 1.19 10.56
C GLU A 97 1.22 2.66 10.33
N ILE A 98 0.22 3.47 10.00
CA ILE A 98 0.39 4.91 9.83
C ILE A 98 0.88 5.54 11.14
N ILE A 99 0.31 5.15 12.28
CA ILE A 99 0.75 5.62 13.60
C ILE A 99 2.18 5.15 13.90
N LEU A 100 2.47 3.86 13.75
CA LEU A 100 3.80 3.30 14.03
C LEU A 100 4.88 3.96 13.16
N ARG A 101 4.63 4.09 11.86
CA ARG A 101 5.55 4.74 10.93
C ARG A 101 5.71 6.22 11.24
N ALA A 102 4.66 6.92 11.64
CA ALA A 102 4.74 8.33 12.04
C ALA A 102 5.57 8.52 13.31
N ILE A 103 5.47 7.60 14.27
CA ILE A 103 6.30 7.57 15.49
C ILE A 103 7.76 7.33 15.11
N GLU A 104 8.04 6.33 14.26
CA GLU A 104 9.39 6.01 13.80
C GLU A 104 10.05 7.17 13.03
N MET A 105 9.28 7.86 12.18
CA MET A 105 9.75 9.03 11.43
C MET A 105 9.76 10.33 12.27
N GLU A 106 9.41 10.26 13.56
CA GLU A 106 9.37 11.41 14.47
C GLU A 106 8.58 12.62 13.93
N THR A 107 7.49 12.38 13.20
CA THR A 107 6.64 13.47 12.69
C THR A 107 5.92 14.17 13.85
N GLU A 108 5.44 15.39 13.63
CA GLU A 108 4.68 16.14 14.67
C GLU A 108 3.47 15.34 15.20
N SER A 109 2.73 14.68 14.31
CA SER A 109 1.63 13.79 14.68
C SER A 109 2.15 12.52 15.38
N GLY A 110 3.25 11.94 14.90
CA GLY A 110 3.88 10.78 15.51
C GLY A 110 4.35 11.01 16.95
N LYS A 111 5.02 12.14 17.23
CA LYS A 111 5.47 12.52 18.58
C LYS A 111 4.31 12.65 19.56
N LYS A 112 3.21 13.28 19.13
CA LYS A 112 1.98 13.39 19.94
C LYS A 112 1.35 12.02 20.21
N CYS A 113 1.28 11.16 19.19
CA CYS A 113 0.81 9.78 19.36
C CYS A 113 1.69 9.02 20.36
N ALA A 114 3.00 9.11 20.23
CA ALA A 114 3.95 8.47 21.15
C ALA A 114 3.77 8.97 22.59
N GLU A 115 3.57 10.27 22.79
CA GLU A 115 3.32 10.85 24.11
C GLU A 115 2.04 10.32 24.75
N ILE A 116 0.93 10.28 24.00
CA ILE A 116 -0.37 9.74 24.45
C ILE A 116 -0.22 8.26 24.82
N LEU A 117 0.40 7.47 23.95
CA LEU A 117 0.60 6.03 24.17
C LEU A 117 1.52 5.75 25.37
N ASN A 118 2.56 6.56 25.58
CA ASN A 118 3.46 6.45 26.72
C ASN A 118 2.77 6.75 28.06
N ARG A 119 1.67 7.53 28.06
CA ARG A 119 0.81 7.73 29.24
C ARG A 119 -0.18 6.60 29.47
N GLY A 120 -0.25 5.62 28.56
CA GLY A 120 -1.23 4.54 28.60
C GLY A 120 -2.63 4.96 28.12
N GLU A 121 -2.73 6.11 27.44
CA GLU A 121 -3.98 6.60 26.86
C GLU A 121 -4.15 6.09 25.42
N ALA A 122 -5.40 6.00 24.95
CA ALA A 122 -5.70 5.66 23.57
C ALA A 122 -5.58 6.89 22.66
N VAL A 123 -5.08 6.69 21.43
CA VAL A 123 -5.05 7.75 20.41
C VAL A 123 -6.49 8.08 19.99
N SER A 124 -6.82 9.38 19.93
CA SER A 124 -8.16 9.83 19.57
C SER A 124 -8.49 9.54 18.11
N GLU A 125 -9.76 9.24 17.83
CA GLU A 125 -10.25 8.93 16.48
C GLU A 125 -9.99 10.08 15.49
N ASP A 126 -10.21 11.34 15.90
CA ASP A 126 -9.94 12.51 15.06
C ASP A 126 -8.48 12.60 14.60
N MET A 127 -7.55 12.23 15.49
CA MET A 127 -6.13 12.24 15.17
C MET A 127 -5.80 11.16 14.14
N VAL A 128 -6.39 9.98 14.28
CA VAL A 128 -6.26 8.88 13.32
C VAL A 128 -6.83 9.27 11.96
N ILE A 129 -8.04 9.85 11.92
CA ILE A 129 -8.67 10.32 10.68
C ILE A 129 -7.77 11.33 9.97
N LYS A 130 -7.23 12.31 10.70
CA LYS A 130 -6.32 13.30 10.12
C LYS A 130 -5.07 12.65 9.50
N MET A 131 -4.47 11.67 10.18
CA MET A 131 -3.30 10.96 9.65
C MET A 131 -3.65 10.12 8.41
N ILE A 132 -4.84 9.53 8.35
CA ILE A 132 -5.34 8.85 7.15
C ILE A 132 -5.50 9.84 6.01
N GLU A 133 -6.12 11.00 6.24
CA GLU A 133 -6.28 12.04 5.21
C GLU A 133 -4.94 12.55 4.68
N GLU A 134 -3.97 12.78 5.57
CA GLU A 134 -2.60 13.16 5.19
C GLU A 134 -1.97 12.09 4.28
N LYS A 135 -2.13 10.80 4.60
CA LYS A 135 -1.61 9.70 3.79
C LYS A 135 -2.35 9.55 2.46
N VAL A 136 -3.68 9.64 2.43
CA VAL A 136 -4.49 9.58 1.20
C VAL A 136 -4.12 10.71 0.23
N ASN A 137 -3.78 11.88 0.74
CA ASN A 137 -3.37 13.03 -0.08
C ASN A 137 -1.88 13.04 -0.45
N SER A 138 -1.12 12.01 -0.05
CA SER A 138 0.30 11.91 -0.38
C SER A 138 0.53 11.71 -1.89
N PRO A 139 1.68 12.17 -2.43
CA PRO A 139 2.01 11.93 -3.83
C PRO A 139 2.14 10.44 -4.15
N GLU A 140 2.57 9.62 -3.19
CA GLU A 140 2.70 8.17 -3.33
C GLU A 140 1.35 7.52 -3.67
N VAL A 141 0.30 7.90 -2.93
CA VAL A 141 -1.08 7.46 -3.19
C VAL A 141 -1.60 8.03 -4.50
N ALA A 142 -1.24 9.28 -4.85
CA ALA A 142 -1.61 9.88 -6.13
C ALA A 142 -1.05 9.10 -7.34
N HIS A 143 0.11 8.46 -7.20
CA HIS A 143 0.76 7.70 -8.27
C HIS A 143 0.38 6.21 -8.28
N HIS A 144 0.31 5.58 -7.11
CA HIS A 144 0.16 4.13 -6.99
C HIS A 144 -1.24 3.68 -6.54
N GLY A 145 -2.09 4.62 -6.12
CA GLY A 145 -3.38 4.30 -5.51
C GLY A 145 -3.21 3.78 -4.09
N TYR A 146 -4.29 3.27 -3.51
CA TYR A 146 -4.28 2.82 -2.13
C TYR A 146 -5.17 1.59 -1.89
N VAL A 147 -4.82 0.82 -0.86
CA VAL A 147 -5.69 -0.16 -0.24
C VAL A 147 -5.89 0.25 1.21
N LEU A 148 -7.14 0.53 1.57
CA LEU A 148 -7.51 0.98 2.89
C LEU A 148 -8.09 -0.18 3.71
N ASP A 149 -7.58 -0.36 4.94
CA ASP A 149 -8.05 -1.33 5.93
C ASP A 149 -8.91 -0.64 6.99
N ASP A 150 -10.16 -1.09 7.14
CA ASP A 150 -11.01 -0.80 8.30
C ASP A 150 -11.47 0.67 8.46
N PHE A 151 -11.70 1.39 7.36
CA PHE A 151 -12.36 2.70 7.35
C PHE A 151 -13.45 2.74 6.26
N PRO A 152 -14.69 3.20 6.56
CA PRO A 152 -15.17 3.78 7.81
C PRO A 152 -15.22 2.77 8.97
N SER A 153 -14.89 3.23 10.18
CA SER A 153 -14.98 2.46 11.41
C SER A 153 -16.42 2.37 11.90
N LEU A 154 -16.75 1.31 12.62
CA LEU A 154 -18.03 1.17 13.32
C LEU A 154 -18.08 1.96 14.65
N SER A 155 -16.93 2.47 15.13
CA SER A 155 -16.90 3.41 16.25
C SER A 155 -17.54 4.73 15.82
N GLU A 156 -18.51 5.20 16.61
CA GLU A 156 -19.12 6.53 16.45
C GLU A 156 -18.79 7.42 17.67
N ASP A 157 -17.63 7.21 18.28
CA ASP A 157 -17.26 7.92 19.51
C ASP A 157 -16.98 9.41 19.25
N ASN A 158 -16.39 9.75 18.08
CA ASN A 158 -16.15 11.15 17.69
C ASN A 158 -16.81 11.53 16.36
N MET A 159 -16.86 10.60 15.39
CA MET A 159 -17.41 10.89 14.07
C MET A 159 -18.41 9.81 13.64
N SER A 160 -19.60 10.22 13.20
CA SER A 160 -20.60 9.25 12.70
C SER A 160 -20.12 8.62 11.39
N ILE A 161 -20.58 7.41 11.13
CA ILE A 161 -20.33 6.69 9.86
C ILE A 161 -20.72 7.56 8.65
N LYS A 162 -21.78 8.38 8.77
CA LYS A 162 -22.20 9.29 7.69
C LYS A 162 -21.13 10.32 7.35
N ASP A 163 -20.54 10.94 8.38
CA ASP A 163 -19.52 11.95 8.21
C ASP A 163 -18.23 11.33 7.65
N GLN A 164 -17.85 10.13 8.13
CA GLN A 164 -16.72 9.37 7.58
C GLN A 164 -16.93 9.06 6.09
N LEU A 165 -18.16 8.69 5.68
CA LEU A 165 -18.50 8.48 4.28
C LEU A 165 -18.45 9.76 3.46
N GLU A 166 -18.82 10.91 4.03
CA GLU A 166 -18.68 12.21 3.38
C GLU A 166 -17.22 12.59 3.15
N LEU A 167 -16.33 12.32 4.13
CA LEU A 167 -14.88 12.50 3.95
C LEU A 167 -14.35 11.67 2.78
N ILE A 168 -14.69 10.37 2.72
CA ILE A 168 -14.27 9.47 1.63
C ILE A 168 -14.75 9.98 0.27
N LYS A 169 -15.96 10.55 0.20
CA LYS A 169 -16.50 11.11 -1.06
C LYS A 169 -15.74 12.36 -1.52
N ASN A 170 -15.18 13.11 -0.58
CA ASN A 170 -14.46 14.36 -0.83
C ASN A 170 -12.97 14.15 -1.14
N TRP A 171 -12.46 12.92 -1.00
CA TRP A 171 -11.08 12.61 -1.39
C TRP A 171 -10.85 12.81 -2.89
N LYS A 172 -9.66 13.29 -3.23
CA LYS A 172 -9.23 13.48 -4.64
C LYS A 172 -9.27 12.17 -5.41
N LEU A 173 -8.80 11.10 -4.77
CA LEU A 173 -8.89 9.74 -5.28
C LEU A 173 -10.04 9.01 -4.59
N LYS A 174 -11.14 8.85 -5.32
CA LYS A 174 -12.29 8.09 -4.85
C LYS A 174 -12.00 6.59 -4.88
N PRO A 175 -12.56 5.79 -3.98
CA PRO A 175 -12.44 4.34 -4.05
C PRO A 175 -13.13 3.79 -5.31
N ASP A 176 -12.48 2.86 -6.00
CA ASP A 176 -13.04 2.16 -7.17
C ASP A 176 -13.75 0.88 -6.73
N PHE A 177 -13.20 0.20 -5.72
CA PHE A 177 -13.72 -1.07 -5.23
C PHE A 177 -13.93 -1.04 -3.72
N ILE A 178 -15.07 -1.58 -3.29
CA ILE A 178 -15.37 -1.84 -1.89
C ILE A 178 -15.51 -3.35 -1.71
N ILE A 179 -14.59 -3.95 -0.97
CA ILE A 179 -14.54 -5.38 -0.70
C ILE A 179 -15.12 -5.61 0.69
N ASN A 180 -16.25 -6.30 0.76
CA ASN A 180 -16.87 -6.69 2.03
C ASN A 180 -16.64 -8.17 2.33
N ILE A 181 -15.80 -8.47 3.32
CA ILE A 181 -15.53 -9.84 3.77
C ILE A 181 -16.64 -10.28 4.73
N LYS A 182 -17.48 -11.21 4.26
CA LYS A 182 -18.57 -11.82 5.06
C LYS A 182 -18.16 -13.22 5.49
N ILE A 183 -18.10 -13.43 6.81
CA ILE A 183 -17.80 -14.72 7.44
C ILE A 183 -18.88 -14.97 8.51
N PRO A 184 -19.44 -16.19 8.61
CA PRO A 184 -20.32 -16.59 9.70
C PRO A 184 -19.66 -16.45 11.07
N ASP A 185 -20.45 -16.15 12.11
CA ASP A 185 -19.89 -15.93 13.46
C ASP A 185 -19.19 -17.17 14.02
N LYS A 186 -19.72 -18.36 13.74
CA LYS A 186 -19.10 -19.64 14.13
C LYS A 186 -17.66 -19.78 13.58
N ASP A 187 -17.47 -19.51 12.30
CA ASP A 187 -16.16 -19.60 11.66
C ASP A 187 -15.21 -18.51 12.19
N LEU A 188 -15.75 -17.34 12.54
CA LEU A 188 -14.99 -16.25 13.14
C LEU A 188 -14.50 -16.61 14.56
N GLU A 189 -15.33 -17.27 15.37
CA GLU A 189 -14.98 -17.77 16.68
C GLU A 189 -13.87 -18.83 16.62
N GLU A 190 -14.02 -19.82 15.73
CA GLU A 190 -13.00 -20.84 15.49
C GLU A 190 -11.67 -20.21 15.04
N ARG A 191 -11.74 -19.23 14.14
CA ARG A 191 -10.56 -18.50 13.68
C ARG A 191 -9.89 -17.69 14.79
N ARG A 192 -10.67 -17.01 15.64
CA ARG A 192 -10.17 -16.19 16.75
C ARG A 192 -9.54 -17.04 17.84
N THR A 193 -10.16 -18.16 18.19
CA THR A 193 -9.61 -19.10 19.19
C THR A 193 -8.38 -19.85 18.68
N GLY A 194 -8.31 -20.10 17.37
CA GLY A 194 -7.15 -20.70 16.70
C GLY A 194 -5.99 -19.74 16.44
N GLN A 195 -6.16 -18.44 16.70
CA GLN A 195 -5.15 -17.42 16.42
C GLN A 195 -3.97 -17.56 17.40
N LYS A 196 -2.75 -17.62 16.87
CA LYS A 196 -1.49 -17.65 17.63
C LYS A 196 -0.64 -16.44 17.23
N VAL A 197 0.08 -15.87 18.19
CA VAL A 197 1.03 -14.77 17.92
C VAL A 197 2.40 -15.24 18.34
N ASP A 198 3.37 -15.09 17.46
CA ASP A 198 4.77 -15.31 17.82
C ASP A 198 5.25 -14.17 18.74
N PRO A 199 5.71 -14.47 19.96
CA PRO A 199 6.12 -13.45 20.93
C PRO A 199 7.35 -12.65 20.49
N LEU A 200 8.18 -13.18 19.57
CA LEU A 200 9.39 -12.49 19.11
C LEU A 200 9.11 -11.59 17.91
N THR A 201 8.36 -12.08 16.93
CA THR A 201 8.09 -11.35 15.69
C THR A 201 6.77 -10.58 15.71
N GLY A 202 5.86 -10.87 16.64
CA GLY A 202 4.51 -10.33 16.66
C GLY A 202 3.61 -10.82 15.52
N ILE A 203 4.10 -11.74 14.68
CA ILE A 203 3.33 -12.24 13.54
C ILE A 203 2.21 -13.15 14.05
N THR A 204 1.03 -12.95 13.47
CA THR A 204 -0.18 -13.72 13.76
C THR A 204 -0.34 -14.88 12.78
N TYR A 205 -0.60 -16.07 13.31
CA TYR A 205 -0.87 -17.31 12.59
C TYR A 205 -2.24 -17.87 12.95
N ILE A 206 -2.84 -18.62 12.05
CA ILE A 206 -4.05 -19.43 12.31
C ILE A 206 -3.65 -20.89 12.50
N LYS A 207 -4.40 -21.61 13.33
CA LYS A 207 -4.14 -23.00 13.70
C LYS A 207 -3.96 -23.93 12.49
N GLU A 208 -4.70 -23.74 11.40
CA GLU A 208 -4.58 -24.59 10.20
C GLU A 208 -3.31 -24.32 9.38
N VAL A 209 -2.78 -23.09 9.40
CA VAL A 209 -1.54 -22.69 8.70
C VAL A 209 -0.31 -22.91 9.59
N TYR A 210 -0.51 -23.13 10.89
CA TYR A 210 0.55 -23.45 11.83
C TYR A 210 1.03 -24.90 11.63
N ALA A 211 1.94 -25.08 10.68
CA ALA A 211 2.88 -26.19 10.63
C ALA A 211 4.31 -25.66 10.79
N PRO A 212 4.71 -25.20 11.98
CA PRO A 212 6.13 -24.94 12.20
C PRO A 212 6.82 -26.28 12.13
N GLU A 213 7.86 -26.36 11.31
CA GLU A 213 8.94 -27.29 11.59
C GLU A 213 9.27 -27.12 13.07
N LYS A 214 9.12 -28.23 13.82
CA LYS A 214 9.25 -28.24 15.28
C LYS A 214 10.49 -27.43 15.65
N PRO A 215 10.42 -26.52 16.63
CA PRO A 215 11.61 -25.82 17.07
C PRO A 215 12.65 -26.87 17.44
N THR A 216 13.74 -26.95 16.67
CA THR A 216 14.92 -27.70 17.06
C THR A 216 15.34 -27.10 18.39
N LYS A 217 15.19 -27.87 19.46
CA LYS A 217 15.81 -27.54 20.75
C LYS A 217 17.26 -27.20 20.42
N GLN A 218 17.65 -25.94 20.61
CA GLN A 218 19.06 -25.64 20.69
C GLN A 218 19.60 -26.57 21.79
N PRO A 219 20.68 -27.33 21.53
CA PRO A 219 21.23 -28.18 22.54
C PRO A 219 21.56 -27.29 23.73
N THR A 220 20.91 -27.56 24.87
CA THR A 220 21.37 -27.05 26.15
C THR A 220 22.82 -27.48 26.24
N THR A 221 23.73 -26.52 26.26
CA THR A 221 25.09 -26.74 26.76
C THR A 221 24.93 -27.21 28.19
N GLU A 222 24.92 -28.53 28.35
CA GLU A 222 25.29 -29.20 29.59
C GLU A 222 26.73 -28.80 29.86
N GLU A 223 26.93 -27.79 30.72
CA GLU A 223 28.19 -27.65 31.43
C GLU A 223 28.21 -28.74 32.50
N GLU A 224 28.61 -29.95 32.09
CA GLU A 224 29.28 -30.90 32.98
C GLU A 224 30.80 -30.67 32.86
N GLY A 225 31.46 -30.41 33.98
CA GLY A 225 32.84 -30.87 34.19
C GLY A 225 33.87 -29.85 34.70
N GLU A 226 34.17 -29.99 36.01
CA GLU A 226 35.53 -30.00 36.60
C GLU A 226 36.34 -28.68 36.69
N GLU A 227 36.40 -28.09 37.89
CA GLU A 227 37.45 -28.32 38.92
C GLU A 227 37.01 -27.76 40.30
#